data_AF-A0A261AM96-F1
#
_entry.id   AF-A0A261AM96-F1
#
_cell.length_a   1.000
_cell.length_b   1.000
_cell.length_c   1.000
_cell.angle_alpha   90.00
_cell.angle_beta   90.00
_cell.angle_gamma   90.00
#
_symmetry.space_group_name_H-M   'P 1'
#
loop_
_entity.id
_entity.type
_entity.pdbx_description
1 polymer ?
#
loop_
_entity_poly.entity_id
_entity_poly.type
_entity_poly.pdbx_seq_one_letter_code
_entity_poly.pdbx_strand_id
1 'polypeptide(L)' 'MEEYVIDEKDLMINECIGNGWFGKVHKGTLRMKGAVGIELPVAIKAPRVLKRHYPIALDTLIKEMAVVSTLAQ' A
#
# COMPACT_ATOMS: atom_id res chain seq x y z
N MET A 1 -6.75 -8.82 -10.97
CA MET A 1 -6.40 -7.58 -10.22
C MET A 1 -7.41 -7.26 -9.13
N GLU A 2 -8.67 -7.69 -9.23
CA GLU A 2 -9.69 -7.52 -8.16
C GLU A 2 -9.32 -8.24 -6.84
N GLU A 3 -8.51 -9.29 -6.90
CA GLU A 3 -8.12 -10.13 -5.75
C GLU A 3 -7.25 -9.41 -4.68
N TYR A 4 -6.67 -8.25 -5.00
CA TYR A 4 -5.79 -7.49 -4.09
C TYR A 4 -6.38 -6.15 -3.66
N VAL A 5 -7.68 -5.94 -3.86
CA VAL A 5 -8.36 -4.71 -3.44
C VAL A 5 -8.70 -4.82 -1.95
N ILE A 6 -8.21 -3.87 -1.16
CA ILE A 6 -8.47 -3.76 0.28
C ILE A 6 -9.36 -2.55 0.52
N ASP A 7 -10.42 -2.72 1.31
CA ASP A 7 -11.27 -1.62 1.77
C ASP A 7 -10.47 -0.71 2.74
N GLU A 8 -10.49 0.61 2.51
CA GLU A 8 -9.75 1.57 3.34
C GLU A 8 -10.11 1.48 4.84
N LYS A 9 -11.37 1.18 5.17
CA LYS A 9 -11.84 1.01 6.56
C LYS A 9 -11.15 -0.14 7.30
N ASP A 10 -10.62 -1.11 6.55
CA ASP A 10 -9.96 -2.30 7.09
C ASP A 10 -8.43 -2.08 7.20
N LEU A 11 -7.93 -0.90 6.82
CA LEU A 11 -6.52 -0.52 6.86
C LEU A 11 -6.29 0.64 7.85
N MET A 12 -5.50 0.40 8.88
CA MET A 12 -5.02 1.45 9.78
C MET A 12 -3.61 1.89 9.36
N ILE A 13 -3.44 3.19 9.09
CA ILE A 13 -2.14 3.80 8.79
C ILE A 13 -1.62 4.46 10.06
N ASN A 14 -0.40 4.10 10.47
CA ASN A 14 0.24 4.63 11.67
C ASN A 14 1.36 5.60 11.26
N GLU A 15 2.58 5.37 11.76
CA GLU A 15 3.73 6.23 11.54
C GLU A 15 4.39 6.01 10.18
N CYS A 16 5.02 7.07 9.66
CA CYS A 16 5.89 6.97 8.49
C CYS A 16 7.22 6.35 8.91
N ILE A 17 7.58 5.21 8.29
CA ILE A 17 8.82 4.47 8.58
C ILE A 17 9.89 4.66 7.50
N GLY A 18 9.55 5.28 6.37
CA GLY A 18 10.51 5.52 5.30
C GLY A 18 10.03 6.54 4.27
N ASN A 19 10.98 7.31 3.74
CA ASN A 19 10.73 8.24 2.64
C ASN A 19 11.58 7.80 1.44
N GLY A 20 10.92 7.36 0.38
CA GLY A 20 11.56 7.04 -0.89
C GLY A 20 11.45 8.19 -1.89
N TRP A 21 12.07 7.99 -3.05
CA TRP A 21 12.02 8.95 -4.17
C TRP A 21 10.58 9.18 -4.67
N PHE A 22 9.79 8.10 -4.75
CA PHE A 22 8.44 8.12 -5.33
C PHE A 22 7.32 8.28 -4.30
N GLY A 23 7.61 8.14 -3.01
CA GLY A 23 6.56 8.06 -2.01
C GLY A 23 7.04 7.90 -0.58
N LYS A 24 6.09 7.61 0.30
CA LYS A 24 6.33 7.30 1.71
C LYS A 24 5.92 5.87 2.00
N VAL A 25 6.59 5.25 2.95
CA VAL A 25 6.23 3.96 3.49
C VAL A 25 5.79 4.17 4.93
N HIS A 26 4.60 3.70 5.25
CA HIS A 26 4.00 3.77 6.56
C HIS A 26 3.93 2.37 7.17
N LYS A 27 4.09 2.28 8.49
CA LYS A 27 3.66 1.10 9.23
C LYS A 27 2.15 1.15 9.38
N GLY A 28 1.48 0.01 9.32
CA GLY A 28 0.05 -0.07 9.53
C GLY A 28 -0.40 -1.45 9.96
N THR A 29 -1.71 -1.57 10.13
CA THR A 29 -2.38 -2.82 10.50
C THR A 29 -3.53 -3.07 9.53
N LEU A 30 -3.57 -4.27 8.94
CA LEU A 30 -4.66 -4.75 8.12
C LEU A 30 -5.57 -5.63 8.97
N ARG A 31 -6.87 -5.29 9.02
CA ARG A 31 -7.88 -6.11 9.68
C ARG A 31 -8.59 -6.98 8.65
N MET A 32 -8.42 -8.29 8.77
CA MET A 32 -9.11 -9.24 7.90
C MET A 32 -10.44 -9.65 8.52
N LYS A 33 -11.50 -9.67 7.68
CA LYS A 33 -12.81 -10.19 8.10
C LYS A 33 -12.79 -11.72 8.05
N GLY A 34 -12.98 -12.34 9.21
CA GLY A 34 -13.13 -13.78 9.41
C GLY A 34 -13.88 -14.07 10.71
N ALA A 35 -14.09 -15.35 11.05
CA ALA A 35 -14.78 -15.75 12.30
C ALA A 35 -14.05 -15.30 13.57
N VAL A 36 -12.73 -15.08 13.45
CA VAL A 36 -11.89 -14.41 14.43
C VAL A 36 -11.27 -13.22 13.68
N GLY A 37 -11.44 -12.00 14.19
CA GLY A 37 -10.80 -10.83 13.58
C GLY A 37 -9.28 -10.98 13.68
N ILE A 38 -8.60 -11.12 12.53
CA ILE A 38 -7.14 -11.20 12.47
C ILE A 38 -6.62 -9.80 12.13
N GLU A 39 -5.66 -9.32 12.93
CA GLU A 39 -4.92 -8.08 12.68
C GLU A 39 -3.49 -8.42 12.27
N LEU A 40 -3.13 -8.02 11.04
CA LEU A 40 -1.81 -8.27 10.47
C LEU A 40 -1.01 -6.97 10.40
N PRO A 41 0.22 -6.93 10.94
CA PRO A 41 1.10 -5.80 10.72
C PRO A 41 1.52 -5.75 9.24
N VAL A 42 1.40 -4.58 8.61
CA VAL A 42 1.70 -4.36 7.19
C VAL A 42 2.54 -3.10 6.98
N ALA A 43 3.25 -3.06 5.85
CA ALA A 43 3.89 -1.85 5.34
C ALA A 43 3.08 -1.29 4.17
N ILE A 44 2.75 0.00 4.21
CA ILE A 44 1.85 0.67 3.27
C ILE A 44 2.64 1.70 2.49
N LYS A 45 2.75 1.53 1.17
CA LYS A 45 3.45 2.47 0.29
C LYS A 45 2.46 3.41 -0.37
N ALA A 46 2.65 4.72 -0.19
CA ALA A 46 1.79 5.76 -0.75
C ALA A 46 2.60 6.75 -1.61
N PRO A 47 2.07 7.20 -2.77
CA PRO A 47 2.79 8.11 -3.65
C PRO A 47 2.91 9.51 -3.03
N ARG A 48 3.97 10.24 -3.39
CA ARG A 48 4.17 11.61 -2.91
C ARG A 48 3.21 12.56 -3.64
N VAL A 49 2.34 13.28 -2.92
CA VAL A 49 1.33 14.21 -3.50
C VAL A 49 1.94 15.59 -3.86
N LEU A 50 3.17 15.61 -4.38
CA LEU A 50 3.71 16.84 -4.97
C LEU A 50 3.15 16.95 -6.38
N LYS A 51 2.31 17.96 -6.65
CA LYS A 51 1.57 18.15 -7.92
C LYS A 51 2.41 17.92 -9.19
N ARG A 52 3.69 18.27 -9.21
CA ARG A 52 4.59 18.07 -10.37
C ARG A 52 5.06 16.62 -10.59
N HIS A 53 5.16 15.82 -9.53
CA HIS A 53 5.74 14.47 -9.59
C HIS A 53 4.71 13.36 -9.36
N TYR A 54 3.49 13.72 -8.97
CA TYR A 54 2.43 12.77 -8.67
C TYR A 54 2.13 11.79 -9.83
N PRO A 55 2.04 12.20 -11.11
CA PRO A 55 1.79 11.24 -12.20
C PRO A 55 2.90 10.20 -12.35
N ILE A 56 4.17 10.62 -12.24
CA ILE A 56 5.34 9.73 -12.35
C ILE A 56 5.41 8.78 -11.15
N ALA A 57 5.16 9.30 -9.95
CA ALA A 57 5.13 8.52 -8.72
C ALA A 57 4.01 7.47 -8.73
N LEU A 58 2.84 7.84 -9.23
CA LEU A 58 1.69 6.94 -9.35
C LEU A 58 1.94 5.85 -10.39
N ASP A 59 2.41 6.20 -11.59
CA ASP A 59 2.75 5.24 -12.64
C ASP A 59 3.82 4.23 -12.17
N THR A 60 4.84 4.73 -11.46
CA THR A 60 5.88 3.86 -10.86
C THR A 60 5.28 2.88 -9.85
N LEU A 61 4.39 3.34 -8.97
CA LEU A 61 3.75 2.49 -7.97
C LEU A 61 2.83 1.43 -8.61
N ILE A 62 2.11 1.78 -9.67
CA ILE A 62 1.27 0.85 -10.43
C ILE A 62 2.14 -0.25 -11.08
N LYS A 63 3.29 0.12 -11.66
CA LYS A 63 4.24 -0.84 -12.23
C LYS A 63 4.83 -1.77 -11.17
N GLU A 64 5.21 -1.25 -10.01
CA GLU A 64 5.67 -2.08 -8.89
C GLU A 64 4.59 -3.07 -8.44
N MET A 65 3.34 -2.61 -8.30
CA MET A 65 2.21 -3.48 -7.95
C MET A 65 2.02 -4.61 -8.96
N ALA A 66 2.11 -4.31 -10.26
CA ALA A 66 2.02 -5.32 -11.31
C ALA A 66 3.11 -6.40 -11.17
N VAL A 67 4.37 -6.00 -10.96
CA VAL A 67 5.49 -6.94 -10.74
C VAL A 67 5.26 -7.81 -9.50
N VAL A 68 4.90 -7.20 -8.37
CA VAL A 68 4.68 -7.95 -7.12
C VAL A 68 3.52 -8.93 -7.25
N SER A 69 2.43 -8.53 -7.92
CA SER A 69 1.27 -9.41 -8.13
C SER A 69 1.60 -10.64 -8.99
N THR A 70 2.52 -10.52 -9.94
CA THR A 70 2.97 -11.67 -10.75
C THR A 70 3.89 -12.63 -9.99
N LEU A 71 4.62 -12.14 -8.98
CA LEU A 71 5.53 -12.96 -8.16
C LEU A 71 4.83 -13.69 -7.01
N ALA A 72 3.61 -13.28 -6.66
CA ALA A 72 2.81 -13.85 -5.58
C ALA A 72 1.92 -15.03 -6.01
N GLN A 73 1.93 -15.38 -7.30
CA GLN A 73 1.24 -16.52 -7.91
C GLN A 73 2.13 -17.76 -7.93
#